data_AF-A0A9E2ZB55-F1
#
_entry.id   AF-A0A9E2ZB55-F1
#
_cell.length_a   1.000
_cell.length_b   1.000
_cell.length_c   1.000
_cell.angle_alpha   90.00
_cell.angle_beta   90.00
_cell.angle_gamma   90.00
#
_symmetry.space_group_name_H-M   'P 1'
#
loop_
_entity.id
_entity.type
_entity.pdbx_description
1 polymer ?
#
loop_
_entity_poly.entity_id
_entity_poly.type
_entity_poly.pdbx_seq_one_letter_code
_entity_poly.pdbx_strand_id
1 'polypeptide(L)'
;AALFASEPGGVTLEELRGKGWAKIDLGQGVAPHAEGRFGTADGRLALRCEKLAERDVDPLPHYAPPAEVADAELSSRFPLALLTPKTHLFLNSTFANQARQASAQPQPYVVVHPDDAAPRGIPDGALVRVFNDRGDCVLPARVSNDARPGVVVAPMGWWGQPGAQATTSQRLTRLAHAPTFNDNRVELARARRYWLRRGFSGWIAPVGTAARRSGRIAGFPRRALWWRTPNDRARTARTHGGGPGPNPAVQSSRRSKLATAAITTIKNQQATHTR
;
A
#
# COMPACT_ATOMS: atom_id res chain seq x y z
N ALA A 1 -13.41 -26.81 21.09
CA ALA A 1 -12.69 -27.24 22.31
C ALA A 1 -11.21 -27.51 22.02
N ALA A 2 -10.87 -28.32 21.01
CA ALA A 2 -9.47 -28.70 20.72
C ALA A 2 -8.50 -27.54 20.39
N LEU A 3 -9.00 -26.43 19.82
CA LEU A 3 -8.17 -25.26 19.46
C LEU A 3 -7.56 -24.52 20.68
N PHE A 4 -8.09 -24.73 21.88
CA PHE A 4 -7.67 -24.02 23.10
C PHE A 4 -7.02 -24.92 24.15
N ALA A 5 -6.96 -26.23 23.92
CA ALA A 5 -6.49 -27.21 24.90
C ALA A 5 -4.97 -27.16 25.14
N SER A 6 -4.22 -26.49 24.24
CA SER A 6 -2.76 -26.31 24.32
C SER A 6 -2.36 -24.85 24.52
N GLU A 7 -3.30 -23.96 24.84
CA GLU A 7 -3.02 -22.53 24.84
C GLU A 7 -2.27 -22.08 26.11
N PRO A 8 -1.19 -21.29 25.96
CA PRO A 8 -0.45 -20.77 27.10
C PRO A 8 -1.35 -19.97 28.03
N GLY A 9 -1.28 -20.26 29.33
CA GLY A 9 -1.99 -19.48 30.37
C GLY A 9 -3.41 -19.94 30.71
N GLY A 10 -3.87 -21.10 30.24
CA GLY A 10 -5.13 -21.71 30.70
C GLY A 10 -6.41 -21.02 30.21
N VAL A 11 -6.31 -20.22 29.14
CA VAL A 11 -7.45 -19.49 28.55
C VAL A 11 -8.46 -20.47 27.96
N THR A 12 -9.74 -20.29 28.33
CA THR A 12 -10.82 -21.14 27.81
C THR A 12 -11.69 -20.40 26.79
N LEU A 13 -12.27 -21.14 25.85
CA LEU A 13 -13.24 -20.60 24.90
C LEU A 13 -14.49 -20.05 25.61
N GLU A 14 -14.89 -20.67 26.72
CA GLU A 14 -16.03 -20.22 27.52
C GLU A 14 -15.77 -18.84 28.12
N GLU A 15 -14.59 -18.63 28.70
CA GLU A 15 -14.17 -17.32 29.22
C GLU A 15 -14.16 -16.26 28.12
N LEU A 16 -13.57 -16.56 26.96
CA LEU A 16 -13.51 -15.62 25.84
C LEU A 16 -14.90 -15.27 25.31
N ARG A 17 -15.86 -16.21 25.33
CA ARG A 17 -17.25 -15.93 24.95
C ARG A 17 -17.97 -15.05 25.97
N GLY A 18 -17.71 -15.25 27.26
CA GLY A 18 -18.33 -14.47 28.33
C GLY A 18 -17.76 -13.05 28.46
N LYS A 19 -16.43 -12.90 28.42
CA LYS A 19 -15.73 -11.63 28.67
C LYS A 19 -15.33 -10.88 27.39
N GLY A 20 -15.19 -11.58 26.26
CA GLY A 20 -14.72 -11.03 24.98
C GLY A 20 -13.19 -10.90 24.86
N TRP A 21 -12.44 -11.04 25.96
CA TRP A 21 -10.99 -10.97 26.02
C TRP A 21 -10.47 -11.78 27.21
N ALA A 22 -9.19 -12.14 27.18
CA ALA A 22 -8.49 -12.73 28.32
C ALA A 22 -7.06 -12.14 28.36
N LYS A 23 -6.55 -11.87 29.56
CA LYS A 23 -5.15 -11.46 29.74
C LYS A 23 -4.32 -12.69 30.04
N ILE A 24 -3.27 -12.90 29.26
CA ILE A 24 -2.28 -13.93 29.49
C ILE A 24 -1.16 -13.32 30.32
N ASP A 25 -0.87 -13.90 31.48
CA ASP A 25 0.34 -13.58 32.22
C ASP A 25 1.52 -14.38 31.64
N LEU A 26 2.50 -13.66 31.11
CA LEU A 26 3.72 -14.24 30.56
C LEU A 26 4.81 -14.43 31.62
N GLY A 27 4.54 -14.10 32.90
CA GLY A 27 5.50 -14.21 34.00
C GLY A 27 6.65 -13.21 33.91
N GLN A 28 6.50 -12.17 33.08
CA GLN A 28 7.56 -11.23 32.72
C GLN A 28 7.63 -10.00 33.65
N GLY A 29 6.61 -9.77 34.47
CA GLY A 29 6.53 -8.60 35.34
C GLY A 29 6.42 -7.26 34.57
N VAL A 30 6.60 -6.15 35.27
CA VAL A 30 6.49 -4.79 34.69
C VAL A 30 7.74 -4.34 33.94
N ALA A 31 8.88 -4.98 34.20
CA ALA A 31 10.17 -4.66 33.62
C ALA A 31 10.94 -5.96 33.33
N PRO A 32 10.56 -6.71 32.27
CA PRO A 32 11.13 -8.03 31.97
C PRO A 32 12.66 -8.08 31.90
N HIS A 33 13.26 -6.94 31.53
CA HIS A 33 14.70 -6.80 31.32
C HIS A 33 15.43 -5.97 32.38
N ALA A 34 14.81 -5.68 33.53
CA ALA A 34 15.43 -4.89 34.60
C ALA A 34 16.77 -5.48 35.09
N GLU A 35 16.90 -6.81 35.04
CA GLU A 35 18.08 -7.57 35.43
C GLU A 35 18.84 -8.14 34.21
N GLY A 36 18.58 -7.62 33.00
CA GLY A 36 19.11 -8.16 31.75
C GLY A 36 18.21 -9.24 31.12
N ARG A 37 18.78 -10.41 30.82
CA ARG A 37 18.10 -11.50 30.08
C ARG A 37 17.58 -11.07 28.70
N PHE A 38 18.30 -10.15 28.05
CA PHE A 38 18.07 -9.90 26.64
C PHE A 38 18.40 -11.17 25.83
N GLY A 39 17.77 -11.35 24.67
CA GLY A 39 18.06 -12.48 23.77
C GLY A 39 19.45 -12.46 23.11
N THR A 40 20.39 -11.72 23.69
CA THR A 40 21.80 -11.58 23.30
C THR A 40 22.64 -12.65 24.00
N ALA A 41 23.85 -12.90 23.50
CA ALA A 41 24.71 -13.97 24.01
C ALA A 41 25.14 -13.77 25.49
N ASP A 42 25.28 -12.51 25.92
CA ASP A 42 25.68 -12.14 27.28
C ASP A 42 24.49 -11.71 28.16
N GLY A 43 23.26 -11.79 27.62
CA GLY A 43 22.05 -11.39 28.31
C GLY A 43 21.90 -9.88 28.53
N ARG A 44 22.74 -9.03 27.91
CA ARG A 44 22.71 -7.56 28.05
C ARG A 44 22.17 -6.87 26.81
N LEU A 45 21.73 -5.61 26.95
CA LEU A 45 21.34 -4.79 25.81
C LEU A 45 22.57 -4.48 24.96
N ALA A 46 22.57 -4.94 23.70
CA ALA A 46 23.63 -4.63 22.75
C ALA A 46 23.44 -3.22 22.18
N LEU A 47 24.16 -2.23 22.72
CA LEU A 47 24.24 -0.88 22.15
C LEU A 47 25.10 -0.84 20.89
N ARG A 48 26.10 -1.73 20.82
CA ARG A 48 26.96 -1.97 19.66
C ARG A 48 26.74 -3.40 19.18
N CYS A 49 26.54 -3.59 17.87
CA CYS A 49 26.27 -4.92 17.29
C CYS A 49 27.44 -5.40 16.43
N GLU A 50 28.33 -6.25 16.97
CA GLU A 50 29.49 -6.81 16.23
C GLU A 50 29.07 -7.55 14.95
N LYS A 51 27.92 -8.24 14.97
CA LYS A 51 27.38 -8.94 13.78
C LYS A 51 27.06 -8.01 12.60
N LEU A 52 26.87 -6.71 12.85
CA LEU A 52 26.74 -5.73 11.76
C LEU A 52 28.11 -5.38 11.19
N ALA A 53 29.14 -5.22 12.04
CA ALA A 53 30.50 -4.96 11.58
C ALA A 53 31.05 -6.12 10.72
N GLU A 54 30.76 -7.37 11.09
CA GLU A 54 31.05 -8.57 10.28
C GLU A 54 30.42 -8.53 8.87
N ARG A 55 29.35 -7.72 8.69
CA ARG A 55 28.63 -7.53 7.43
C ARG A 55 28.97 -6.19 6.75
N ASP A 56 30.06 -5.55 7.16
CA ASP A 56 30.47 -4.24 6.65
C ASP A 56 29.33 -3.20 6.80
N VAL A 57 28.76 -3.15 8.00
CA VAL A 57 27.77 -2.16 8.41
C VAL A 57 28.20 -1.60 9.76
N ASP A 58 28.11 -0.28 9.92
CA ASP A 58 28.45 0.38 11.19
C ASP A 58 27.71 -0.31 12.35
N PRO A 59 28.44 -0.77 13.39
CA PRO A 59 27.83 -1.46 14.51
C PRO A 59 27.05 -0.53 15.44
N LEU A 60 27.08 0.79 15.21
CA LEU A 60 26.32 1.81 15.94
C LEU A 60 25.28 2.49 15.04
N PRO A 61 24.16 2.95 15.62
CA PRO A 61 23.20 3.79 14.90
C PRO A 61 23.86 5.10 14.44
N HIS A 62 23.69 5.42 13.17
CA HIS A 62 24.12 6.68 12.58
C HIS A 62 23.08 7.18 11.57
N TYR A 63 23.21 8.45 11.18
CA TYR A 63 22.40 8.99 10.09
C TYR A 63 22.98 8.54 8.75
N ALA A 64 22.20 7.78 7.99
CA ALA A 64 22.45 7.52 6.57
C ALA A 64 21.40 8.30 5.76
N PRO A 65 21.81 9.20 4.84
CA PRO A 65 20.85 9.91 4.02
C PRO A 65 20.07 8.94 3.11
N PRO A 66 18.77 9.22 2.83
CA PRO A 66 18.01 8.45 1.85
C PRO A 66 18.71 8.46 0.49
N ALA A 67 18.63 7.37 -0.27
CA ALA A 67 19.42 7.17 -1.48
C ALA A 67 19.05 8.18 -2.58
N GLU A 68 17.76 8.47 -2.76
CA GLU A 68 17.30 9.47 -3.75
C GLU A 68 17.51 10.91 -3.26
N VAL A 69 17.71 11.11 -1.96
CA VAL A 69 18.10 12.41 -1.40
C VAL A 69 19.57 12.68 -1.62
N ALA A 70 20.43 11.66 -1.48
CA ALA A 70 21.86 11.75 -1.71
C ALA A 70 22.24 11.88 -3.20
N ASP A 71 21.33 11.55 -4.11
CA ASP A 71 21.52 11.70 -5.55
C ASP A 71 21.24 13.14 -6.01
N ALA A 72 22.32 13.88 -6.29
CA ALA A 72 22.26 15.29 -6.69
C ALA A 72 21.65 15.47 -8.09
N GLU A 73 21.91 14.54 -9.02
CA GLU A 73 21.37 14.61 -10.39
C GLU A 73 19.85 14.38 -10.35
N LEU A 74 19.42 13.34 -9.63
CA LEU A 74 18.01 13.05 -9.45
C LEU A 74 17.30 14.19 -8.72
N SER A 75 17.90 14.74 -7.66
CA SER A 75 17.33 15.87 -6.92
C SER A 75 17.24 17.14 -7.77
N SER A 76 18.13 17.35 -8.75
CA SER A 76 18.02 18.46 -9.69
C SER A 76 16.88 18.29 -10.68
N ARG A 77 16.56 17.06 -11.11
CA ARG A 77 15.47 16.76 -12.06
C ARG A 77 14.11 16.66 -11.37
N PHE A 78 14.09 16.18 -10.13
CA PHE A 78 12.91 15.91 -9.32
C PHE A 78 13.11 16.46 -7.90
N PRO A 79 12.96 17.78 -7.70
CA PRO A 79 13.38 18.44 -6.45
C PRO A 79 12.49 18.13 -5.24
N LEU A 80 11.27 17.63 -5.44
CA LEU A 80 10.29 17.44 -4.36
C LEU A 80 10.39 16.03 -3.78
N ALA A 81 10.47 15.92 -2.45
CA ALA A 81 10.34 14.64 -1.75
C ALA A 81 8.86 14.28 -1.57
N LEU A 82 8.47 13.06 -1.97
CA LEU A 82 7.10 12.59 -1.86
C LEU A 82 6.90 11.70 -0.62
N LEU A 83 5.95 12.10 0.23
CA LEU A 83 5.46 11.27 1.33
C LEU A 83 4.09 10.69 0.98
N THR A 84 3.87 9.41 1.32
CA THR A 84 2.59 8.72 1.08
C THR A 84 2.01 8.17 2.39
N PRO A 85 1.56 9.03 3.32
CA PRO A 85 1.00 8.55 4.58
C PRO A 85 -0.31 7.78 4.34
N LYS A 86 -0.69 6.95 5.32
CA LYS A 86 -2.04 6.37 5.35
C LYS A 86 -3.06 7.47 5.61
N THR A 87 -4.20 7.40 4.92
CA THR A 87 -5.36 8.21 5.32
C THR A 87 -5.90 7.77 6.68
N HIS A 88 -6.49 8.70 7.42
CA HIS A 88 -7.19 8.41 8.69
C HIS A 88 -8.51 7.65 8.49
N LEU A 89 -9.03 7.61 7.26
CA LEU A 89 -10.39 7.11 6.99
C LEU A 89 -10.44 5.68 6.46
N PHE A 90 -9.34 5.18 5.90
CA PHE A 90 -9.28 3.87 5.25
C PHE A 90 -8.23 2.98 5.95
N LEU A 91 -8.40 1.67 5.82
CA LEU A 91 -7.35 0.71 6.20
C LEU A 91 -6.65 0.26 4.93
N ASN A 92 -5.57 0.95 4.56
CA ASN A 92 -4.97 0.85 3.22
C ASN A 92 -6.05 1.13 2.16
N SER A 93 -6.30 0.20 1.23
CA SER A 93 -7.36 0.31 0.23
C SER A 93 -8.74 -0.16 0.71
N THR A 94 -8.82 -0.79 1.89
CA THR A 94 -10.09 -1.28 2.44
C THR A 94 -10.90 -0.11 2.98
N PHE A 95 -12.22 -0.17 2.78
CA PHE A 95 -13.22 0.84 3.13
C PHE A 95 -13.25 2.10 2.28
N ALA A 96 -12.30 2.28 1.33
CA ALA A 96 -12.33 3.43 0.41
C ALA A 96 -13.59 3.48 -0.46
N ASN A 97 -14.27 2.34 -0.65
CA ASN A 97 -15.53 2.23 -1.39
C ASN A 97 -16.79 2.44 -0.52
N GLN A 98 -16.65 2.56 0.80
CA GLN A 98 -17.79 2.72 1.70
C GLN A 98 -18.32 4.15 1.66
N ALA A 99 -19.64 4.30 1.59
CA ALA A 99 -20.27 5.60 1.38
C ALA A 99 -19.88 6.66 2.42
N ARG A 100 -19.78 6.27 3.71
CA ARG A 100 -19.37 7.17 4.80
C ARG A 100 -17.93 7.66 4.65
N GLN A 101 -17.03 6.78 4.26
CA GLN A 101 -15.61 7.07 4.09
C GLN A 101 -15.39 7.91 2.82
N ALA A 102 -16.04 7.52 1.72
CA ALA A 102 -16.01 8.23 0.46
C ALA A 102 -16.63 9.63 0.57
N SER A 103 -17.65 9.86 1.40
CA SER A 103 -18.18 11.22 1.60
C SER A 103 -17.23 12.11 2.39
N ALA A 104 -16.46 11.56 3.34
CA ALA A 104 -15.50 12.30 4.14
C ALA A 104 -14.20 12.65 3.38
N GLN A 105 -13.75 11.78 2.47
CA GLN A 105 -12.61 12.06 1.59
C GLN A 105 -12.86 11.47 0.19
N PRO A 106 -13.54 12.24 -0.70
CA PRO A 106 -14.09 11.71 -1.94
C PRO A 106 -13.06 11.41 -3.02
N GLN A 107 -11.88 12.04 -2.95
CA GLN A 107 -10.85 11.90 -3.98
C GLN A 107 -9.45 11.93 -3.38
N PRO A 108 -8.48 11.28 -4.04
CA PRO A 108 -7.07 11.47 -3.70
C PRO A 108 -6.67 12.92 -4.01
N TYR A 109 -5.62 13.40 -3.35
CA TYR A 109 -5.04 14.72 -3.59
C TYR A 109 -3.54 14.70 -3.28
N VAL A 110 -2.84 15.75 -3.69
CA VAL A 110 -1.46 16.01 -3.27
C VAL A 110 -1.39 17.37 -2.56
N VAL A 111 -0.86 17.38 -1.35
CA VAL A 111 -0.58 18.61 -0.60
C VAL A 111 0.72 19.21 -1.12
N VAL A 112 0.69 20.50 -1.42
CA VAL A 112 1.82 21.25 -1.97
C VAL A 112 1.96 22.54 -1.17
N HIS A 113 3.18 22.84 -0.69
CA HIS A 113 3.44 24.11 -0.02
C HIS A 113 3.27 25.28 -1.00
N PRO A 114 2.76 26.46 -0.57
CA PRO A 114 2.62 27.63 -1.45
C PRO A 114 3.91 28.02 -2.18
N ASP A 115 5.06 27.98 -1.49
CA ASP A 115 6.37 28.32 -2.07
C ASP A 115 6.82 27.33 -3.17
N ASP A 116 6.34 26.09 -3.14
CA ASP A 116 6.59 25.12 -4.21
C ASP A 116 5.57 25.25 -5.33
N ALA A 117 4.33 25.63 -5.01
CA ALA A 117 3.23 25.75 -5.94
C ALA A 117 3.33 27.01 -6.82
N ALA A 118 3.74 28.14 -6.25
CA ALA A 118 3.86 29.44 -6.92
C ALA A 118 4.79 29.43 -8.14
N PRO A 119 6.06 28.99 -8.05
CA PRO A 119 6.97 28.94 -9.21
C PRO A 119 6.49 27.96 -10.29
N ARG A 120 5.63 27.00 -9.93
CA ARG A 120 5.03 26.03 -10.85
C ARG A 120 3.68 26.47 -11.44
N GLY A 121 3.17 27.64 -11.04
CA GLY A 121 1.87 28.16 -11.47
C GLY A 121 0.69 27.25 -11.08
N ILE A 122 0.80 26.57 -9.94
CA ILE A 122 -0.21 25.63 -9.43
C ILE A 122 -1.11 26.36 -8.42
N PRO A 123 -2.33 26.77 -8.79
CA PRO A 123 -3.30 27.26 -7.81
C PRO A 123 -3.94 26.08 -7.06
N ASP A 124 -4.56 26.38 -5.91
CA ASP A 124 -5.34 25.40 -5.17
C ASP A 124 -6.45 24.76 -6.03
N GLY A 125 -6.69 23.47 -5.82
CA GLY A 125 -7.65 22.66 -6.59
C GLY A 125 -7.23 22.34 -8.03
N ALA A 126 -6.11 22.87 -8.53
CA ALA A 126 -5.66 22.54 -9.88
C ALA A 126 -5.22 21.08 -9.98
N LEU A 127 -5.57 20.42 -11.08
CA LEU A 127 -5.02 19.11 -11.39
C LEU A 127 -3.55 19.23 -11.75
N VAL A 128 -2.74 18.43 -11.08
CA VAL A 128 -1.30 18.33 -11.27
C VAL A 128 -0.92 16.90 -11.59
N ARG A 129 0.04 16.76 -12.51
CA ARG A 129 0.73 15.50 -12.73
C ARG A 129 1.86 15.41 -11.71
N VAL A 130 1.86 14.35 -10.90
CA VAL A 130 2.96 13.96 -10.03
C VAL A 130 3.75 12.89 -10.74
N PHE A 131 5.04 13.11 -11.02
CA PHE A 131 5.80 12.20 -11.89
C PHE A 131 7.28 12.12 -11.57
N ASN A 132 7.89 11.05 -12.03
CA ASN A 132 9.33 10.90 -12.24
C ASN A 132 9.60 9.93 -13.42
N ASP A 133 10.83 9.45 -13.55
CA ASP A 133 11.22 8.52 -14.62
C ASP A 133 10.50 7.15 -14.56
N ARG A 134 9.98 6.76 -13.39
CA ARG A 134 9.35 5.44 -13.17
C ARG A 134 7.87 5.45 -13.52
N GLY A 135 7.19 6.57 -13.33
CA GLY A 135 5.76 6.65 -13.56
C GLY A 135 5.17 7.99 -13.19
N ASP A 136 3.84 8.06 -13.26
CA ASP A 136 3.11 9.27 -12.93
C ASP A 136 1.64 9.01 -12.55
N CYS A 137 1.05 10.00 -11.89
CA CYS A 137 -0.39 10.07 -11.64
C CYS A 137 -0.89 11.52 -11.77
N VAL A 138 -2.20 11.71 -11.85
CA VAL A 138 -2.83 13.04 -11.84
C VAL A 138 -3.70 13.17 -10.62
N LEU A 139 -3.44 14.19 -9.82
CA LEU A 139 -4.12 14.47 -8.56
C LEU A 139 -4.53 15.94 -8.51
N PRO A 140 -5.66 16.29 -7.87
CA PRO A 140 -5.91 17.67 -7.48
C PRO A 140 -4.87 18.11 -6.44
N ALA A 141 -4.29 19.29 -6.66
CA ALA A 141 -3.41 19.94 -5.70
C ALA A 141 -4.26 20.55 -4.57
N ARG A 142 -3.82 20.35 -3.34
CA ARG A 142 -4.25 21.08 -2.16
C ARG A 142 -3.09 21.97 -1.75
N VAL A 143 -3.18 23.27 -2.04
CA VAL A 143 -2.12 24.21 -1.69
C VAL A 143 -2.32 24.62 -0.23
N SER A 144 -1.44 24.16 0.65
CA SER A 144 -1.49 24.47 2.07
C SER A 144 -0.11 24.40 2.72
N ASN A 145 0.01 25.02 3.89
CA ASN A 145 1.25 25.08 4.66
C ASN A 145 1.44 23.82 5.54
N ASP A 146 0.59 22.79 5.35
CA ASP A 146 0.63 21.54 6.12
C ASP A 146 1.83 20.67 5.74
N ALA A 147 2.39 20.87 4.55
CA ALA A 147 3.63 20.25 4.10
C ALA A 147 4.77 21.27 4.12
N ARG A 148 5.97 20.86 4.56
CA ARG A 148 7.17 21.72 4.51
C ARG A 148 7.55 22.03 3.05
N PRO A 149 8.13 23.20 2.74
CA PRO A 149 8.77 23.44 1.44
C PRO A 149 9.70 22.29 1.01
N GLY A 150 9.68 21.95 -0.27
CA GLY A 150 10.41 20.83 -0.87
C GLY A 150 9.80 19.45 -0.59
N VAL A 151 8.65 19.38 0.10
CA VAL A 151 7.96 18.12 0.43
C VAL A 151 6.52 18.18 -0.07
N VAL A 152 6.10 17.12 -0.74
CA VAL A 152 4.71 16.93 -1.17
C VAL A 152 4.12 15.69 -0.51
N VAL A 153 2.83 15.74 -0.18
CA VAL A 153 2.16 14.66 0.56
C VAL A 153 0.96 14.16 -0.24
N ALA A 154 1.00 12.90 -0.65
CA ALA A 154 -0.12 12.26 -1.35
C ALA A 154 -0.58 11.02 -0.56
N PRO A 155 -1.62 11.15 0.28
CA PRO A 155 -2.12 10.03 1.06
C PRO A 155 -2.48 8.82 0.19
N MET A 156 -2.24 7.61 0.71
CA MET A 156 -2.57 6.36 0.03
C MET A 156 -3.97 5.85 0.38
N GLY A 157 -4.54 5.00 -0.48
CA GLY A 157 -5.71 4.18 -0.15
C GLY A 157 -6.85 4.15 -1.17
N TRP A 158 -6.82 4.92 -2.25
CA TRP A 158 -7.85 4.83 -3.29
C TRP A 158 -7.61 3.62 -4.19
N TRP A 159 -8.53 2.65 -4.15
CA TRP A 159 -8.51 1.50 -5.05
C TRP A 159 -8.98 1.90 -6.46
N GLY A 160 -8.31 1.37 -7.49
CA GLY A 160 -8.72 1.54 -8.89
C GLY A 160 -8.37 2.88 -9.52
N GLN A 161 -7.68 3.77 -8.80
CA GLN A 161 -7.12 5.01 -9.35
C GLN A 161 -5.59 4.99 -9.25
N PRO A 162 -4.84 5.41 -10.29
CA PRO A 162 -3.40 5.55 -10.20
C PRO A 162 -3.04 6.56 -9.11
N GLY A 163 -2.39 6.09 -8.04
CA GLY A 163 -1.89 6.94 -6.97
C GLY A 163 -0.42 7.30 -7.18
N ALA A 164 0.10 8.15 -6.31
CA ALA A 164 1.50 8.60 -6.37
C ALA A 164 2.51 7.45 -6.17
N GLN A 165 2.06 6.27 -5.71
CA GLN A 165 2.87 5.05 -5.62
C GLN A 165 3.41 4.58 -6.98
N ALA A 166 2.81 5.02 -8.09
CA ALA A 166 3.33 4.76 -9.45
C ALA A 166 4.76 5.31 -9.66
N THR A 167 5.17 6.27 -8.82
CA THR A 167 6.51 6.89 -8.87
C THR A 167 7.53 6.18 -7.97
N THR A 168 7.10 5.24 -7.13
CA THR A 168 7.93 4.68 -6.05
C THR A 168 8.94 3.64 -6.56
N SER A 169 10.15 3.67 -6.01
CA SER A 169 11.21 2.71 -6.31
C SER A 169 10.90 1.30 -5.75
N GLN A 170 11.39 0.27 -6.44
CA GLN A 170 11.40 -1.13 -5.96
C GLN A 170 12.67 -1.46 -5.16
N ARG A 171 13.52 -0.47 -4.88
CA ARG A 171 14.73 -0.62 -4.06
C ARG A 171 14.35 -1.11 -2.65
N LEU A 172 15.20 -1.99 -2.12
CA LEU A 172 15.07 -2.51 -0.77
C LEU A 172 16.21 -1.96 0.11
N THR A 173 15.95 -1.83 1.41
CA THR A 173 16.96 -1.45 2.41
C THR A 173 18.05 -2.52 2.50
N ARG A 174 19.31 -2.10 2.70
CA ARG A 174 20.48 -2.99 2.75
C ARG A 174 20.38 -4.12 3.78
N LEU A 175 19.89 -3.85 4.99
CA LEU A 175 19.95 -4.82 6.10
C LEU A 175 18.80 -5.83 6.14
N ALA A 176 17.57 -5.35 5.95
CA ALA A 176 16.35 -6.13 6.18
C ALA A 176 15.54 -6.37 4.91
N HIS A 177 16.03 -5.91 3.75
CA HIS A 177 15.32 -5.96 2.48
C HIS A 177 13.88 -5.39 2.54
N ALA A 178 13.67 -4.38 3.40
CA ALA A 178 12.41 -3.67 3.52
C ALA A 178 12.24 -2.64 2.38
N PRO A 179 11.01 -2.28 1.99
CA PRO A 179 10.76 -1.31 0.93
C PRO A 179 11.12 0.14 1.35
N THR A 180 11.52 0.97 0.38
CA THR A 180 11.93 2.38 0.60
C THR A 180 10.87 3.39 0.13
N PHE A 181 9.61 3.24 0.57
CA PHE A 181 8.48 3.98 0.00
C PHE A 181 8.57 5.52 0.05
N ASN A 182 9.20 6.07 1.09
CA ASN A 182 9.32 7.51 1.32
C ASN A 182 10.69 8.08 0.93
N ASP A 183 11.56 7.26 0.34
CA ASP A 183 12.76 7.71 -0.36
C ASP A 183 12.41 7.83 -1.84
N ASN A 184 11.66 8.89 -2.17
CA ASN A 184 11.05 9.03 -3.47
C ASN A 184 11.01 10.50 -3.90
N ARG A 185 11.67 10.80 -5.01
CA ARG A 185 11.72 12.13 -5.62
C ARG A 185 10.75 12.25 -6.78
N VAL A 186 10.06 13.39 -6.85
CA VAL A 186 9.08 13.70 -7.89
C VAL A 186 9.18 15.16 -8.34
N GLU A 187 8.54 15.45 -9.47
CA GLU A 187 8.20 16.80 -9.90
C GLU A 187 6.68 16.92 -10.11
N LEU A 188 6.18 18.15 -10.04
CA LEU A 188 4.81 18.54 -10.31
C LEU A 188 4.72 19.41 -11.56
N ALA A 189 3.72 19.15 -12.39
CA ALA A 189 3.36 20.02 -13.50
C ALA A 189 1.84 20.13 -13.62
N ARG A 190 1.32 21.28 -14.05
CA ARG A 190 -0.12 21.39 -14.35
C ARG A 190 -0.55 20.35 -15.37
N ALA A 191 -1.62 19.62 -15.06
CA ALA A 191 -2.12 18.54 -15.90
C ALA A 191 -2.78 19.01 -17.21
N ARG A 192 -2.84 20.32 -17.50
CA ARG A 192 -3.35 20.85 -18.80
C ARG A 192 -2.70 20.17 -20.01
N ARG A 193 -1.42 19.79 -19.90
CA ARG A 193 -0.65 19.08 -20.93
C ARG A 193 -0.85 17.56 -20.96
N TYR A 194 -1.29 16.97 -19.84
CA TYR A 194 -1.49 15.53 -19.70
C TYR A 194 -2.70 15.04 -20.50
N TRP A 195 -3.81 15.77 -20.43
CA TRP A 195 -5.04 15.47 -21.18
C TRP A 195 -4.86 15.62 -22.69
N LEU A 196 -4.07 16.61 -23.14
CA LEU A 196 -3.74 16.80 -24.57
C LEU A 196 -2.98 15.62 -25.18
N ARG A 197 -2.16 14.89 -24.42
CA ARG A 197 -1.40 13.73 -24.92
C ARG A 197 -2.13 12.39 -24.81
N ARG A 198 -3.11 12.25 -23.91
CA ARG A 198 -3.79 10.96 -23.64
C ARG A 198 -5.25 10.88 -24.08
N GLY A 199 -5.82 11.94 -24.67
CA GLY A 199 -7.15 11.88 -25.32
C GLY A 199 -8.30 11.50 -24.39
N PHE A 200 -8.13 11.74 -23.09
CA PHE A 200 -9.05 11.25 -22.07
C PHE A 200 -10.12 12.33 -21.83
N SER A 201 -11.40 11.99 -21.85
CA SER A 201 -12.50 12.92 -21.60
C SER A 201 -13.43 12.33 -20.56
N GLY A 202 -13.48 12.95 -19.39
CA GLY A 202 -14.44 12.61 -18.33
C GLY A 202 -13.78 12.08 -17.07
N TRP A 203 -14.53 12.20 -15.96
CA TRP A 203 -14.24 11.68 -14.61
C TRP A 203 -13.66 12.65 -13.58
N ILE A 204 -13.80 13.96 -13.77
CA ILE A 204 -13.62 14.92 -12.66
C ILE A 204 -14.85 15.83 -12.64
N ALA A 205 -15.65 15.71 -11.58
CA ALA A 205 -16.69 16.68 -11.31
C ALA A 205 -15.99 18.01 -10.95
N PRO A 206 -16.34 19.14 -11.60
CA PRO A 206 -15.73 20.42 -11.27
C PRO A 206 -16.01 20.76 -9.81
N VAL A 207 -14.96 21.05 -9.05
CA VAL A 207 -15.09 21.63 -7.72
C VAL A 207 -15.49 23.09 -7.90
N GLY A 208 -16.71 23.43 -7.51
CA GLY A 208 -17.17 24.82 -7.43
C GLY A 208 -18.34 25.17 -8.36
N THR A 209 -19.54 24.73 -8.01
CA THR A 209 -20.74 25.58 -8.13
C THR A 209 -21.77 25.03 -7.15
N ALA A 210 -22.26 25.88 -6.26
CA ALA A 210 -23.30 25.52 -5.31
C ALA A 210 -24.58 25.15 -6.08
N ALA A 211 -24.77 23.87 -6.37
CA ALA A 211 -25.99 23.38 -6.98
C ALA A 211 -27.07 23.27 -5.89
N ARG A 212 -28.09 24.12 -6.03
CA ARG A 212 -29.34 24.06 -5.26
C ARG A 212 -29.84 22.61 -5.18
N ARG A 213 -30.25 22.22 -3.97
CA ARG A 213 -31.00 20.99 -3.70
C ARG A 213 -32.19 20.87 -4.67
N SER A 214 -32.11 19.92 -5.59
CA SER A 214 -33.29 19.21 -6.10
C SER A 214 -33.02 17.72 -5.94
N GLY A 215 -33.85 17.06 -5.14
CA GLY A 215 -33.72 15.65 -4.83
C GLY A 215 -33.97 14.81 -6.08
N ARG A 216 -32.91 14.25 -6.66
CA ARG A 216 -32.92 13.05 -7.50
C ARG A 216 -31.49 12.50 -7.54
N ILE A 217 -31.28 11.34 -6.90
CA ILE A 217 -30.03 10.60 -7.00
C ILE A 217 -29.96 10.02 -8.41
N ALA A 218 -29.02 10.50 -9.22
CA ALA A 218 -28.72 9.89 -10.52
C ALA A 218 -28.09 8.51 -10.27
N GLY A 219 -28.72 7.47 -10.81
CA GLY A 219 -28.29 6.08 -10.65
C GLY A 219 -26.91 5.82 -11.27
N PHE A 220 -26.13 4.96 -10.59
CA PHE A 220 -24.88 4.40 -11.09
C PHE A 220 -25.12 3.67 -12.43
N PRO A 221 -24.35 3.95 -13.50
CA PRO A 221 -24.43 3.15 -14.71
C PRO A 221 -23.90 1.74 -14.43
N ARG A 222 -24.79 0.74 -14.48
CA ARG A 222 -24.48 -0.70 -14.38
C ARG A 222 -23.80 -1.18 -15.66
N ARG A 223 -22.53 -0.83 -15.89
CA ARG A 223 -21.66 -1.54 -16.84
C ARG A 223 -20.22 -1.58 -16.33
N ALA A 224 -19.96 -2.50 -15.40
CA ALA A 224 -18.61 -3.00 -15.18
C ALA A 224 -18.24 -3.88 -16.37
N LEU A 225 -17.37 -3.35 -17.23
CA LEU A 225 -16.75 -4.07 -18.33
C LEU A 225 -15.73 -5.05 -17.72
N TRP A 226 -16.11 -6.31 -17.59
CA TRP A 226 -15.17 -7.37 -17.22
C TRP A 226 -14.20 -7.58 -18.38
N TRP A 227 -12.90 -7.43 -18.11
CA TRP A 227 -11.86 -7.85 -19.04
C TRP A 227 -11.96 -9.36 -19.24
N ARG A 228 -12.48 -9.78 -20.41
CA ARG A 228 -12.39 -11.16 -20.88
C ARG A 228 -11.00 -11.38 -21.48
N THR A 229 -10.25 -12.34 -20.97
CA THR A 229 -9.07 -12.89 -21.63
C THR A 229 -9.46 -13.59 -22.94
N PRO A 230 -8.62 -13.57 -23.98
CA PRO A 230 -8.96 -14.12 -25.29
C PRO A 230 -8.82 -15.64 -25.29
N ASN A 231 -9.85 -16.37 -24.83
CA ASN A 231 -9.98 -17.79 -25.19
C ASN A 231 -11.39 -18.40 -25.09
N ASP A 232 -12.45 -17.62 -25.36
CA ASP A 232 -13.81 -18.14 -25.47
C ASP A 232 -14.37 -17.91 -26.88
N ARG A 233 -13.86 -18.69 -27.84
CA ARG A 233 -14.53 -18.96 -29.12
C ARG A 233 -14.63 -20.46 -29.33
N ALA A 234 -15.60 -21.10 -28.68
CA ALA A 234 -16.23 -22.33 -29.17
C ALA A 234 -17.40 -22.75 -28.27
N ARG A 235 -18.63 -22.39 -28.65
CA ARG A 235 -19.77 -23.32 -28.75
C ARG A 235 -21.08 -22.56 -28.93
N THR A 236 -21.64 -22.69 -30.12
CA THR A 236 -23.02 -22.38 -30.49
C THR A 236 -23.98 -23.46 -30.00
N ALA A 237 -25.10 -22.99 -29.42
CA ALA A 237 -26.47 -23.52 -29.43
C ALA A 237 -26.74 -25.04 -29.41
N ARG A 238 -27.47 -25.49 -28.38
CA ARG A 238 -28.65 -26.36 -28.52
C ARG A 238 -29.53 -26.34 -27.26
N THR A 239 -30.85 -26.34 -27.48
CA THR A 239 -31.96 -26.22 -26.52
C THR A 239 -32.51 -27.58 -26.06
N HIS A 240 -33.23 -27.54 -24.92
CA HIS A 240 -34.24 -28.47 -24.36
C HIS A 240 -33.84 -29.73 -23.54
N GLY A 241 -34.44 -29.84 -22.34
CA GLY A 241 -35.00 -31.09 -21.80
C GLY A 241 -34.47 -31.60 -20.44
N GLY A 242 -35.28 -31.47 -19.38
CA GLY A 242 -35.62 -32.51 -18.37
C GLY A 242 -34.59 -33.10 -17.39
N GLY A 243 -34.90 -33.00 -16.07
CA GLY A 243 -34.54 -34.01 -15.05
C GLY A 243 -33.47 -33.61 -14.00
N PRO A 244 -33.65 -33.93 -12.70
CA PRO A 244 -32.72 -33.51 -11.63
C PRO A 244 -31.54 -34.48 -11.50
N GLY A 245 -30.32 -33.95 -11.46
CA GLY A 245 -29.06 -34.69 -11.26
C GLY A 245 -28.13 -33.99 -10.25
N PRO A 246 -27.15 -34.70 -9.66
CA PRO A 246 -26.68 -34.45 -8.30
C PRO A 246 -25.62 -33.35 -8.15
N ASN A 247 -25.48 -32.91 -6.89
CA ASN A 247 -24.65 -31.84 -6.34
C ASN A 247 -23.13 -31.94 -6.68
N PRO A 248 -22.48 -30.87 -7.20
CA PRO A 248 -21.05 -30.90 -7.51
C PRO A 248 -20.20 -30.49 -6.29
N ALA A 249 -19.97 -31.42 -5.37
CA ALA A 249 -18.70 -31.50 -4.68
C ALA A 249 -17.75 -32.37 -5.52
N VAL A 250 -16.44 -32.10 -5.47
CA VAL A 250 -15.35 -32.80 -6.22
C VAL A 250 -15.00 -32.18 -7.59
N GLN A 251 -14.47 -30.94 -7.60
CA GLN A 251 -13.53 -30.46 -8.64
C GLN A 251 -12.46 -29.48 -8.10
N SER A 252 -12.01 -29.63 -6.84
CA SER A 252 -10.95 -28.77 -6.27
C SER A 252 -9.57 -29.44 -6.11
N SER A 253 -9.40 -30.72 -6.43
CA SER A 253 -8.20 -31.47 -6.01
C SER A 253 -7.03 -31.53 -7.03
N ARG A 254 -7.11 -30.88 -8.19
CA ARG A 254 -6.01 -30.87 -9.19
C ARG A 254 -5.16 -29.59 -9.24
N ARG A 255 -5.56 -28.49 -8.59
CA ARG A 255 -4.78 -27.25 -8.53
C ARG A 255 -3.79 -27.17 -7.36
N SER A 256 -4.00 -27.92 -6.27
CA SER A 256 -3.06 -27.89 -5.13
C SER A 256 -1.77 -28.69 -5.37
N LYS A 257 -1.79 -29.71 -6.24
CA LYS A 257 -0.61 -30.55 -6.49
C LYS A 257 0.47 -29.88 -7.36
N LEU A 258 0.13 -28.87 -8.15
CA LEU A 258 1.10 -28.10 -8.96
C LEU A 258 1.82 -27.01 -8.16
N ALA A 259 1.20 -26.47 -7.10
CA ALA A 259 1.81 -25.47 -6.23
C ALA A 259 2.87 -26.08 -5.29
N THR A 260 2.67 -27.32 -4.83
CA THR A 260 3.64 -28.02 -3.97
C THR A 260 4.90 -28.45 -4.71
N ALA A 261 4.82 -28.75 -6.01
CA ALA A 261 5.98 -29.12 -6.82
C ALA A 261 6.93 -27.94 -7.12
N ALA A 262 6.39 -26.72 -7.26
CA ALA A 262 7.20 -25.53 -7.54
C ALA A 262 8.00 -25.04 -6.31
N ILE A 263 7.51 -25.29 -5.10
CA ILE A 263 8.17 -24.88 -3.85
C ILE A 263 9.37 -25.79 -3.52
N THR A 264 9.31 -27.07 -3.87
CA THR A 264 10.41 -28.02 -3.61
C THR A 264 11.62 -27.78 -4.53
N THR A 265 11.40 -27.37 -5.79
CA THR A 265 12.49 -27.08 -6.74
C THR A 265 13.31 -25.85 -6.35
N ILE A 266 12.66 -24.84 -5.74
CA ILE A 266 13.35 -23.61 -5.29
C ILE A 266 14.23 -23.88 -4.06
N LYS A 267 13.81 -24.75 -3.14
CA LYS A 267 14.62 -25.12 -1.97
C LYS A 267 15.87 -25.94 -2.34
N ASN A 268 15.80 -26.79 -3.37
CA ASN A 268 16.95 -27.60 -3.79
C ASN A 268 18.00 -26.81 -4.59
N GLN A 269 17.63 -25.69 -5.24
CA GLN A 269 18.60 -24.82 -5.91
C GLN A 269 19.39 -23.91 -4.94
N GLN A 270 18.89 -23.68 -3.73
CA GLN A 270 19.61 -22.92 -2.70
C GLN A 270 20.62 -23.77 -1.90
N ALA A 271 20.56 -25.10 -1.98
CA ALA A 271 21.49 -25.99 -1.29
C ALA A 271 22.81 -26.24 -2.07
N THR A 272 22.86 -25.95 -3.37
CA THR A 272 24.02 -26.22 -4.24
C THR A 272 25.00 -25.06 -4.40
N HIS A 273 24.76 -23.90 -3.77
CA HIS A 273 25.71 -22.76 -3.77
C HIS A 273 26.44 -22.54 -2.44
N THR A 274 26.40 -23.53 -1.54
CA THR A 274 27.27 -23.60 -0.36
C THR A 274 28.06 -24.90 -0.40
N ARG A 275 29.04 -24.94 -1.31
CA ARG A 275 30.30 -25.69 -1.21
C ARG A 275 31.30 -25.08 -2.16
#